data_AF-K6IX47-F1
#
_entry.id   AF-K6IX47-F1
#
_cell.length_a   1.000
_cell.length_b   1.000
_cell.length_c   1.000
_cell.angle_alpha   90.00
_cell.angle_beta   90.00
_cell.angle_gamma   90.00
#
_symmetry.space_group_name_H-M   'P 1'
#
loop_
_entity.id
_entity.type
_entity.pdbx_description
1 polymer ?
#
loop_
_entity_poly.entity_id
_entity_poly.type
_entity_poly.pdbx_seq_one_letter_code
_entity_poly.pdbx_strand_id
1 'polypeptide(L)'
;MLGAWFQSFILREIVPSWSYNWLINWGLIPSIPIPYYLFKITSSYDQHEQQSKKPRKVFHTLNFLLICFFSFHAFSLQILHVSFNYNENFAFESGYVYKILLIYSLCMVILSLINLAFNVMRKRGRAKTNAVLLFLGLIPPIISVLIFIYIRPLYGIFSGGYTVIGFIFGILIWPIAIMNCDAFQLRQLSNHPKERALTKITKPAFNFLYSIVDKKAWMSEVFSKNIHFMKLTLIKDAELKEHYGYSFMKRSSILARMFGNYIK
;
A
#
# COMPACT_ATOMS: atom_id res chain seq x y z
N MET A 1 8.00 9.61 -7.68
CA MET A 1 8.37 10.32 -6.44
C MET A 1 9.48 9.59 -5.69
N LEU A 2 9.24 8.41 -5.10
CA LEU A 2 10.31 7.62 -4.43
C LEU A 2 11.50 7.31 -5.35
N GLY A 3 11.24 6.89 -6.60
CA GLY A 3 12.32 6.62 -7.57
C GLY A 3 13.22 7.83 -7.85
N ALA A 4 12.66 9.04 -7.92
CA ALA A 4 13.43 10.26 -8.15
C ALA A 4 14.32 10.62 -6.95
N TRP A 5 13.84 10.36 -5.73
CA TRP A 5 14.63 10.51 -4.52
C TRP A 5 15.74 9.45 -4.41
N PHE A 6 15.48 8.20 -4.82
CA PHE A 6 16.54 7.20 -4.84
C PHE A 6 17.58 7.44 -5.93
N GLN A 7 17.15 7.97 -7.07
CA GLN A 7 18.03 8.33 -8.16
C GLN A 7 19.00 9.46 -7.78
N SER A 8 18.62 10.38 -6.88
CA SER A 8 19.57 11.37 -6.36
C SER A 8 20.70 10.77 -5.51
N PHE A 9 20.47 9.62 -4.88
CA PHE A 9 21.54 8.90 -4.17
C PHE A 9 22.48 8.15 -5.12
N ILE A 10 21.97 7.63 -6.24
CA ILE A 10 22.78 6.93 -7.25
C ILE A 10 23.61 7.93 -8.06
N LEU A 11 23.00 9.03 -8.49
CA LEU A 11 23.69 10.09 -9.23
C LEU A 11 24.84 10.71 -8.43
N ARG A 12 24.84 10.56 -7.10
CA ARG A 12 25.90 11.05 -6.22
C ARG A 12 27.24 10.38 -6.50
N GLU A 13 27.27 9.14 -6.97
CA GLU A 13 28.52 8.45 -7.28
C GLU A 13 29.16 8.96 -8.58
N ILE A 14 28.41 9.68 -9.41
CA ILE A 14 28.81 10.12 -10.75
C ILE A 14 29.07 11.63 -10.79
N VAL A 15 28.41 12.38 -9.92
CA VAL A 15 28.36 13.84 -9.93
C VAL A 15 29.54 14.44 -9.14
N PRO A 16 30.18 15.50 -9.62
CA PRO A 16 31.32 16.10 -8.93
C PRO A 16 30.93 16.75 -7.58
N SER A 17 31.90 16.86 -6.67
CA SER A 17 31.68 17.17 -5.24
C SER A 17 30.99 18.50 -4.96
N TRP A 18 31.22 19.53 -5.79
CA TRP A 18 30.57 20.85 -5.70
C TRP A 18 29.04 20.80 -5.92
N SER A 19 28.55 19.80 -6.65
CA SER A 19 27.13 19.60 -6.93
C SER A 19 26.39 18.73 -5.90
N TYR A 20 27.07 18.21 -4.87
CA TYR A 20 26.43 17.33 -3.89
C TYR A 20 25.33 18.00 -3.07
N ASN A 21 25.52 19.25 -2.64
CA ASN A 21 24.47 19.98 -1.92
C ASN A 21 23.21 20.16 -2.78
N TRP A 22 23.37 20.45 -4.08
CA TRP A 22 22.27 20.55 -5.03
C TRP A 22 21.56 19.21 -5.20
N LEU A 23 22.32 18.15 -5.49
CA LEU A 23 21.78 16.84 -5.78
C LEU A 23 20.95 16.27 -4.62
N ILE A 24 21.44 16.44 -3.39
CA ILE A 24 20.80 15.88 -2.19
C ILE A 24 19.57 16.69 -1.79
N ASN A 25 19.66 18.02 -1.78
CA ASN A 25 18.53 18.87 -1.40
C ASN A 25 17.42 18.83 -2.46
N TRP A 26 17.76 18.87 -3.76
CA TRP A 26 16.76 18.75 -4.83
C TRP A 26 16.18 17.33 -4.93
N GLY A 27 17.02 16.32 -4.70
CA GLY A 27 16.61 14.94 -4.59
C GLY A 27 15.59 14.68 -3.48
N LEU A 28 15.60 15.49 -2.42
CA LEU A 28 14.65 15.41 -1.31
C LEU A 28 13.26 15.96 -1.65
N ILE A 29 13.14 16.87 -2.62
CA ILE A 29 11.86 17.52 -2.95
C ILE A 29 10.74 16.50 -3.26
N PRO A 30 10.97 15.47 -4.10
CA PRO A 30 9.98 14.43 -4.36
C PRO A 30 9.55 13.61 -3.13
N SER A 31 10.36 13.57 -2.06
CA SER A 31 10.05 12.79 -0.86
C SER A 31 9.26 13.57 0.20
N ILE A 32 9.35 14.90 0.21
CA ILE A 32 8.63 15.79 1.14
C ILE A 32 7.12 15.52 1.21
N PRO A 33 6.37 15.34 0.10
CA PRO A 33 4.92 15.16 0.19
C PRO A 33 4.49 13.72 0.53
N ILE A 34 5.41 12.75 0.55
CA ILE A 34 5.10 11.33 0.74
C ILE A 34 4.36 11.04 2.06
N PRO A 35 4.81 11.54 3.23
CA PRO A 35 4.14 11.25 4.51
C PRO A 35 2.68 11.74 4.54
N TYR A 36 2.41 12.88 3.90
CA TYR A 36 1.05 13.41 3.78
C TYR A 36 0.18 12.59 2.83
N TYR A 37 0.72 12.18 1.68
CA TYR A 37 -0.01 11.28 0.79
C TYR A 37 -0.31 9.94 1.44
N LEU A 38 0.63 9.41 2.23
CA LEU A 38 0.44 8.19 3.00
C LEU A 38 -0.75 8.32 3.96
N PHE A 39 -0.80 9.42 4.73
CA PHE A 39 -1.93 9.72 5.60
C PHE A 39 -3.25 9.87 4.83
N LYS A 40 -3.23 10.54 3.69
CA LYS A 40 -4.42 10.71 2.84
C LYS A 40 -4.95 9.37 2.33
N ILE A 41 -4.08 8.47 1.88
CA ILE A 41 -4.45 7.14 1.41
C ILE A 41 -5.07 6.33 2.56
N THR A 42 -4.38 6.26 3.70
CA THR A 42 -4.85 5.47 4.86
C THR A 42 -6.14 6.01 5.48
N SER A 43 -6.35 7.34 5.49
CA SER A 43 -7.60 7.95 5.95
C SER A 43 -8.76 7.81 4.95
N SER A 44 -8.49 7.78 3.64
CA SER A 44 -9.54 7.59 2.62
C SER A 44 -10.12 6.17 2.60
N TYR A 45 -9.36 5.19 3.07
CA TYR A 45 -9.72 3.77 3.03
C TYR A 45 -11.02 3.43 3.81
N ASP A 46 -11.45 4.27 4.75
CA ASP A 46 -12.61 4.03 5.62
C ASP A 46 -13.88 4.85 5.24
N GLN A 47 -13.85 5.67 4.19
CA GLN A 47 -14.89 6.70 3.99
C GLN A 47 -16.25 6.25 3.42
N HIS A 48 -16.48 4.96 3.17
CA HIS A 48 -17.72 4.51 2.51
C HIS A 48 -18.86 4.05 3.43
N GLU A 49 -18.60 3.72 4.71
CA GLU A 49 -19.64 3.19 5.60
C GLU A 49 -20.04 4.12 6.76
N GLN A 50 -19.31 5.21 6.99
CA GLN A 50 -19.65 6.14 8.07
C GLN A 50 -19.55 7.59 7.64
N GLN A 51 -20.65 8.31 7.85
CA GLN A 51 -20.64 9.74 8.07
C GLN A 51 -19.66 10.05 9.22
N SER A 52 -18.41 10.40 8.92
CA SER A 52 -17.49 10.91 9.93
C SER A 52 -16.45 11.85 9.31
N LYS A 53 -16.64 13.14 9.64
CA LYS A 53 -15.71 14.27 9.61
C LYS A 53 -14.57 14.14 8.58
N LYS A 54 -14.82 14.62 7.36
CA LYS A 54 -13.75 15.01 6.44
C LYS A 54 -12.69 15.79 7.24
N PRO A 55 -11.38 15.48 7.12
CA PRO A 55 -10.34 16.32 7.69
C PRO A 55 -10.66 17.78 7.33
N ARG A 56 -10.72 18.63 8.35
CA ARG A 56 -11.11 20.04 8.24
C ARG A 56 -10.29 20.63 7.09
N LYS A 57 -10.88 21.39 6.16
CA LYS A 57 -10.14 21.99 5.03
C LYS A 57 -8.81 22.64 5.47
N VAL A 58 -8.82 23.21 6.67
CA VAL A 58 -7.67 23.75 7.42
C VAL A 58 -6.48 22.79 7.53
N PHE A 59 -6.70 21.49 7.80
CA PHE A 59 -5.64 20.49 7.91
C PHE A 59 -4.95 20.25 6.56
N HIS A 60 -5.73 20.18 5.47
CA HIS A 60 -5.18 20.03 4.13
C HIS A 60 -4.40 21.26 3.69
N THR A 61 -4.92 22.47 3.96
CA THR A 61 -4.23 23.72 3.64
C THR A 61 -2.94 23.86 4.45
N LEU A 62 -2.94 23.50 5.74
CA LEU A 62 -1.74 23.54 6.57
C LEU A 62 -0.66 22.57 6.08
N ASN A 63 -1.03 21.34 5.74
CA ASN A 63 -0.09 20.38 5.16
C ASN A 63 0.46 20.85 3.81
N PHE A 64 -0.38 21.44 2.97
CA PHE A 64 0.08 22.02 1.70
C PHE A 64 1.09 23.15 1.93
N LEU A 65 0.81 24.07 2.87
CA LEU A 65 1.74 25.13 3.25
C LEU A 65 3.07 24.57 3.78
N LEU A 66 3.03 23.55 4.64
CA LEU A 66 4.24 22.87 5.13
C LEU A 66 5.05 22.22 3.99
N ILE A 67 4.37 21.54 3.06
CA ILE A 67 5.03 20.94 1.89
C ILE A 67 5.70 22.03 1.04
N CYS A 68 5.02 23.14 0.78
CA CYS A 68 5.59 24.28 0.06
C CYS A 68 6.79 24.88 0.81
N PHE A 69 6.67 25.07 2.13
CA PHE A 69 7.72 25.59 3.00
C PHE A 69 8.98 24.72 2.93
N PHE A 70 8.85 23.41 3.14
CA PHE A 70 9.99 22.50 3.05
C PHE A 70 10.55 22.41 1.62
N SER A 71 9.70 22.42 0.60
CA SER A 71 10.17 22.38 -0.80
C SER A 71 10.96 23.64 -1.17
N PHE A 72 10.55 24.80 -0.65
CA PHE A 72 11.28 26.05 -0.85
C PHE A 72 12.64 26.04 -0.14
N HIS A 73 12.70 25.57 1.11
CA HIS A 73 13.98 25.41 1.83
C HIS A 73 14.90 24.37 1.19
N ALA A 74 14.34 23.29 0.63
CA ALA A 74 15.09 22.30 -0.14
C ALA A 74 15.65 22.92 -1.43
N PHE A 75 14.84 23.70 -2.15
CA PHE A 75 15.28 24.40 -3.34
C PHE A 75 16.40 25.41 -3.03
N SER A 76 16.31 26.07 -1.87
CA SER A 76 17.30 27.05 -1.38
C SER A 76 18.55 26.40 -0.75
N LEU A 77 18.67 25.07 -0.77
CA LEU A 77 19.80 24.29 -0.23
C LEU A 77 20.01 24.38 1.28
N GLN A 78 18.98 24.76 2.04
CA GLN A 78 19.07 25.05 3.48
C GLN A 78 18.69 23.86 4.38
N ILE A 79 18.39 22.69 3.81
CA ILE A 79 17.92 21.53 4.59
C ILE A 79 19.11 20.66 5.02
N LEU A 80 19.95 20.25 4.08
CA LEU A 80 21.13 19.43 4.35
C LEU A 80 22.37 20.16 3.89
N HIS A 81 23.31 20.39 4.81
CA HIS A 81 24.65 20.86 4.51
C HIS A 81 25.63 19.69 4.59
N VAL A 82 26.33 19.43 3.49
CA VAL A 82 27.41 18.43 3.46
C VAL A 82 28.66 19.05 4.08
N SER A 83 29.12 18.51 5.21
CA SER A 83 30.45 18.80 5.74
C SER A 83 31.40 17.68 5.35
N PHE A 84 32.49 18.03 4.66
CA PHE A 84 33.54 17.08 4.33
C PHE A 84 34.40 16.87 5.57
N ASN A 85 34.39 15.65 6.11
CA ASN A 85 35.40 15.24 7.08
C ASN A 85 36.58 14.64 6.30
N TYR A 86 37.81 14.90 6.74
CA TYR A 86 39.07 14.61 6.03
C TYR A 86 39.31 13.10 5.75
N ASN A 87 38.39 12.23 6.15
CA ASN A 87 38.55 10.78 6.20
C ASN A 87 37.32 10.09 5.58
N GLU A 88 37.00 10.40 4.31
CA GLU A 88 35.98 9.80 3.40
C GLU A 88 34.54 9.58 3.94
N ASN A 89 34.29 9.87 5.20
CA ASN A 89 33.01 9.68 5.88
C ASN A 89 32.23 10.98 5.77
N PHE A 90 31.30 11.01 4.81
CA PHE A 90 30.38 12.10 4.62
C PHE A 90 29.53 12.32 5.88
N ALA A 91 29.71 13.47 6.51
CA ALA A 91 28.87 13.93 7.60
C ALA A 91 27.90 14.99 7.06
N PHE A 92 26.64 14.94 7.51
CA PHE A 92 25.70 16.02 7.27
C PHE A 92 25.61 16.86 8.53
N GLU A 93 25.80 18.17 8.39
CA GLU A 93 25.33 19.08 9.42
C GLU A 93 23.81 19.14 9.34
N SER A 94 23.17 18.55 10.35
CA SER A 94 21.72 18.49 10.49
C SER A 94 21.19 19.89 10.82
N GLY A 95 20.78 20.63 9.79
CA GLY A 95 20.11 21.92 9.95
C GLY A 95 18.78 21.77 10.71
N TYR A 96 18.37 22.83 11.41
CA TYR A 96 17.12 22.84 12.18
C TYR A 96 15.89 22.50 11.31
N VAL A 97 15.87 22.96 10.06
CA VAL A 97 14.77 22.69 9.11
C VAL A 97 14.64 21.20 8.81
N TYR A 98 15.76 20.46 8.69
CA TYR A 98 15.75 19.02 8.48
C TYR A 98 15.17 18.26 9.68
N LYS A 99 15.50 18.67 10.91
CA LYS A 99 14.92 18.08 12.13
C LYS A 99 13.40 18.28 12.19
N ILE A 100 12.92 19.47 11.84
CA ILE A 100 11.48 19.77 11.79
C ILE A 100 10.79 18.93 10.70
N LEU A 101 11.42 18.78 9.52
CA LEU A 101 10.91 17.92 8.45
C LEU A 101 10.79 16.45 8.90
N LEU A 102 11.77 15.94 9.63
CA LEU A 102 11.73 14.58 10.18
C LEU A 102 10.60 14.41 11.20
N ILE A 103 10.42 15.37 12.11
CA ILE A 103 9.31 15.36 13.09
C ILE A 103 7.96 15.37 12.36
N TYR A 104 7.80 16.26 11.37
CA TYR A 104 6.60 16.32 10.53
C TYR A 104 6.31 14.96 9.87
N SER A 105 7.31 14.37 9.22
CA SER A 105 7.19 13.06 8.59
C SER A 105 6.78 11.98 9.58
N LEU A 106 7.43 11.94 10.76
CA LEU A 106 7.14 10.99 11.82
C LEU A 106 5.69 11.12 12.31
N CYS A 107 5.21 12.33 12.58
CA CYS A 107 3.83 12.57 13.00
C CYS A 107 2.82 12.05 11.96
N MET A 108 3.07 12.29 10.66
CA MET A 108 2.18 11.85 9.59
C MET A 108 2.17 10.32 9.42
N VAL A 109 3.33 9.67 9.60
CA VAL A 109 3.42 8.19 9.60
C VAL A 109 2.68 7.61 10.80
N ILE A 110 2.86 8.17 12.01
CA ILE A 110 2.15 7.72 13.21
C ILE A 110 0.64 7.84 13.02
N LEU A 111 0.14 8.98 12.53
CA LEU A 111 -1.28 9.16 12.23
C LEU A 111 -1.80 8.13 11.22
N SER A 112 -0.99 7.81 10.20
CA SER A 112 -1.32 6.77 9.21
C SER A 112 -1.44 5.38 9.84
N LEU A 113 -0.51 5.03 10.73
CA LEU A 113 -0.52 3.75 11.46
C LEU A 113 -1.71 3.65 12.40
N ILE A 114 -2.02 4.72 13.13
CA ILE A 114 -3.19 4.80 14.02
C ILE A 114 -4.48 4.57 13.23
N ASN A 115 -4.64 5.24 12.08
CA ASN A 115 -5.81 5.05 11.22
C ASN A 115 -5.94 3.59 10.75
N LEU A 116 -4.84 2.97 10.31
CA LEU A 116 -4.85 1.57 9.88
C LEU A 116 -5.15 0.62 11.04
N ALA A 117 -4.59 0.85 12.23
CA ALA A 117 -4.84 0.04 13.41
C ALA A 117 -6.32 0.08 13.82
N PHE A 118 -6.92 1.27 13.86
CA PHE A 118 -8.36 1.42 14.10
C PHE A 118 -9.20 0.68 13.04
N ASN A 119 -8.81 0.76 11.77
CA ASN A 119 -9.49 0.03 10.70
C ASN A 119 -9.40 -1.48 10.87
N VAL A 120 -8.24 -2.03 11.27
CA VAL A 120 -8.07 -3.46 11.56
C VAL A 120 -8.95 -3.91 12.73
N MET A 121 -9.06 -3.09 13.79
CA MET A 121 -9.86 -3.41 14.96
C MET A 121 -11.36 -3.37 14.67
N ARG A 122 -11.80 -2.44 13.81
CA ARG A 122 -13.22 -2.16 13.59
C ARG A 122 -13.85 -2.95 12.45
N LYS A 123 -13.10 -3.20 11.38
CA LYS A 123 -13.61 -3.87 10.18
C LYS A 123 -13.64 -5.39 10.34
N ARG A 124 -14.43 -6.04 9.49
CA ARG A 124 -14.52 -7.50 9.36
C ARG A 124 -14.35 -7.91 7.91
N GLY A 125 -14.04 -9.18 7.69
CA GLY A 125 -13.91 -9.74 6.35
C GLY A 125 -12.74 -9.18 5.55
N ARG A 126 -12.92 -9.07 4.23
CA ARG A 126 -11.88 -8.63 3.28
C ARG A 126 -11.31 -7.24 3.61
N ALA A 127 -12.13 -6.33 4.14
CA ALA A 127 -11.71 -4.99 4.54
C ALA A 127 -10.68 -5.00 5.68
N LYS A 128 -10.84 -5.93 6.65
CA LYS A 128 -9.89 -6.14 7.74
C LYS A 128 -8.56 -6.68 7.21
N THR A 129 -8.61 -7.70 6.34
CA THR A 129 -7.42 -8.30 5.71
C THR A 129 -6.61 -7.29 4.91
N ASN A 130 -7.28 -6.41 4.16
CA ASN A 130 -6.62 -5.34 3.42
C ASN A 130 -6.00 -4.29 4.34
N ALA A 131 -6.66 -3.89 5.44
CA ALA A 131 -6.06 -2.99 6.41
C ALA A 131 -4.81 -3.61 7.06
N VAL A 132 -4.83 -4.91 7.36
CA VAL A 132 -3.67 -5.67 7.84
C VAL A 132 -2.55 -5.70 6.80
N LEU A 133 -2.87 -5.94 5.53
CA LEU A 133 -1.88 -5.92 4.44
C LEU A 133 -1.23 -4.54 4.27
N LEU A 134 -2.02 -3.46 4.29
CA LEU A 134 -1.49 -2.10 4.21
C LEU A 134 -0.59 -1.79 5.41
N PHE A 135 -0.97 -2.24 6.61
CA PHE A 135 -0.18 -2.11 7.83
C PHE A 135 1.15 -2.89 7.73
N LEU A 136 1.09 -4.17 7.34
CA LEU A 136 2.28 -5.01 7.13
C LEU A 136 3.22 -4.41 6.08
N GLY A 137 2.68 -3.82 5.01
CA GLY A 137 3.49 -3.17 3.98
C GLY A 137 4.21 -1.89 4.44
N LEU A 138 3.81 -1.29 5.57
CA LEU A 138 4.52 -0.13 6.14
C LEU A 138 5.67 -0.52 7.07
N ILE A 139 5.67 -1.75 7.59
CA ILE A 139 6.70 -2.21 8.55
C ILE A 139 8.10 -2.21 7.91
N PRO A 140 8.33 -2.83 6.72
CA PRO A 140 9.68 -2.87 6.14
C PRO A 140 10.27 -1.49 5.81
N PRO A 141 9.52 -0.53 5.21
CA PRO A 141 10.01 0.84 5.02
C PRO A 141 10.39 1.54 6.33
N ILE A 142 9.57 1.41 7.39
CA ILE A 142 9.83 2.04 8.69
C ILE A 142 11.11 1.49 9.31
N ILE A 143 11.26 0.16 9.33
CA ILE A 143 12.47 -0.49 9.86
C ILE A 143 13.71 -0.03 9.08
N SER A 144 13.60 0.04 7.76
CA SER A 144 14.72 0.45 6.90
C SER A 144 15.12 1.91 7.13
N VAL A 145 14.16 2.82 7.27
CA VAL A 145 14.43 4.22 7.66
C VAL A 145 15.06 4.29 9.04
N LEU A 146 14.55 3.54 10.03
CA LEU A 146 15.13 3.51 11.37
C LEU A 146 16.60 3.06 11.36
N ILE A 147 16.92 2.00 10.62
CA ILE A 147 18.28 1.47 10.55
C ILE A 147 19.21 2.43 9.80
N PHE A 148 18.85 2.83 8.57
CA PHE A 148 19.78 3.52 7.67
C PHE A 148 19.83 5.05 7.84
N ILE A 149 18.77 5.67 8.38
CA ILE A 149 18.68 7.12 8.58
C ILE A 149 18.88 7.50 10.05
N TYR A 150 18.52 6.65 11.01
CA TYR A 150 18.66 6.99 12.43
C TYR A 150 19.81 6.25 13.13
N ILE A 151 19.89 4.92 13.01
CA ILE A 151 20.88 4.12 13.75
C ILE A 151 22.27 4.22 13.12
N ARG A 152 22.42 3.95 11.81
CA ARG A 152 23.74 3.94 11.14
C ARG A 152 24.48 5.28 11.20
N PRO A 153 23.82 6.46 11.09
CA PRO A 153 24.51 7.73 11.24
C PRO A 153 25.10 7.96 12.63
N LEU A 154 24.59 7.33 13.69
CA LEU A 154 25.22 7.36 15.03
C LEU A 154 26.59 6.67 15.05
N TYR A 155 26.83 5.75 14.11
CA TYR A 155 28.11 5.07 13.91
C TYR A 155 28.98 5.73 12.83
N GLY A 156 28.61 6.92 12.35
CA GLY A 156 29.35 7.65 11.31
C GLY A 156 29.22 7.08 9.89
N ILE A 157 28.37 6.06 9.69
CA ILE A 157 28.18 5.43 8.38
C ILE A 157 26.89 5.95 7.75
N PHE A 158 27.02 6.82 6.74
CA PHE A 158 25.87 7.33 6.01
C PHE A 158 25.49 6.42 4.84
N SER A 159 24.27 5.88 4.88
CA SER A 159 23.82 4.81 3.99
C SER A 159 22.35 5.00 3.58
N GLY A 160 21.91 6.26 3.43
CA GLY A 160 20.52 6.61 3.13
C GLY A 160 19.94 5.93 1.88
N GLY A 161 20.76 5.69 0.85
CA GLY A 161 20.36 4.97 -0.37
C GLY A 161 19.92 3.52 -0.13
N TYR A 162 20.39 2.87 0.94
CA TYR A 162 20.00 1.48 1.25
C TYR A 162 18.60 1.37 1.86
N THR A 163 17.96 2.50 2.19
CA THR A 163 16.55 2.52 2.58
C THR A 163 15.63 1.93 1.50
N VAL A 164 16.05 1.97 0.23
CA VAL A 164 15.38 1.35 -0.91
C VAL A 164 14.94 -0.09 -0.60
N ILE A 165 15.77 -0.87 0.09
CA ILE A 165 15.52 -2.28 0.37
C ILE A 165 14.19 -2.45 1.12
N GLY A 166 13.96 -1.67 2.18
CA GLY A 166 12.69 -1.72 2.91
C GLY A 166 11.50 -1.23 2.08
N PHE A 167 11.71 -0.20 1.26
CA PHE A 167 10.68 0.32 0.37
C PHE A 167 10.27 -0.69 -0.71
N ILE A 168 11.19 -1.50 -1.25
CA ILE A 168 10.87 -2.56 -2.22
C ILE A 168 9.90 -3.56 -1.58
N PHE A 169 10.20 -4.06 -0.38
CA PHE A 169 9.31 -5.02 0.30
C PHE A 169 7.92 -4.42 0.56
N GLY A 170 7.85 -3.16 1.01
CA GLY A 170 6.57 -2.47 1.20
C GLY A 170 5.79 -2.29 -0.10
N ILE A 171 6.47 -1.88 -1.18
CA ILE A 171 5.90 -1.69 -2.52
C ILE A 171 5.41 -3.00 -3.14
N LEU A 172 5.94 -4.17 -2.75
CA LEU A 172 5.42 -5.46 -3.23
C LEU A 172 4.13 -5.87 -2.50
N ILE A 173 3.98 -5.50 -1.23
CA ILE A 173 2.81 -5.86 -0.40
C ILE A 173 1.60 -4.97 -0.72
N TRP A 174 1.83 -3.67 -0.93
CA TRP A 174 0.76 -2.69 -1.15
C TRP A 174 -0.14 -2.94 -2.37
N PRO A 175 0.38 -3.33 -3.54
CA PRO A 175 -0.42 -3.73 -4.70
C PRO A 175 -1.33 -4.92 -4.37
N ILE A 176 -0.87 -5.91 -3.60
CA ILE A 176 -1.72 -7.05 -3.21
C ILE A 176 -2.94 -6.54 -2.44
N ALA A 177 -2.75 -5.58 -1.54
CA ALA A 177 -3.85 -4.94 -0.81
C ALA A 177 -4.76 -4.15 -1.75
N ILE A 178 -4.21 -3.25 -2.57
CA ILE A 178 -4.98 -2.35 -3.44
C ILE A 178 -5.76 -3.12 -4.51
N MET A 179 -5.16 -4.17 -5.08
CA MET A 179 -5.75 -4.94 -6.19
C MET A 179 -6.82 -5.93 -5.74
N ASN A 180 -6.73 -6.42 -4.50
CA ASN A 180 -7.74 -7.28 -3.90
C ASN A 180 -8.76 -6.51 -3.08
N CYS A 181 -8.53 -5.22 -2.84
CA CYS A 181 -9.53 -4.35 -2.28
C CYS A 181 -10.51 -3.90 -3.35
N ASP A 182 -11.79 -4.19 -3.13
CA ASP A 182 -12.90 -3.48 -3.76
C ASP A 182 -12.97 -1.99 -3.32
N ALA A 183 -11.86 -1.38 -2.87
CA ALA A 183 -11.81 0.02 -2.43
C ALA A 183 -12.23 1.00 -3.53
N PHE A 184 -12.15 0.58 -4.79
CA PHE A 184 -12.64 1.38 -5.91
C PHE A 184 -14.05 1.03 -6.37
N GLN A 185 -14.73 0.04 -5.75
CA GLN A 185 -16.03 -0.49 -6.20
C GLN A 185 -16.17 -0.34 -7.71
N LEU A 186 -15.16 -0.80 -8.48
CA LEU A 186 -15.16 -0.62 -9.92
C LEU A 186 -16.30 -1.50 -10.38
N ARG A 187 -17.42 -0.81 -10.59
CA ARG A 187 -18.80 -1.29 -10.61
C ARG A 187 -18.91 -2.76 -10.94
N GLN A 188 -19.82 -3.40 -10.21
CA GLN A 188 -20.59 -4.58 -10.59
C GLN A 188 -21.39 -4.36 -11.91
N LEU A 189 -20.82 -3.68 -12.91
CA LEU A 189 -21.35 -3.53 -14.26
C LEU A 189 -20.70 -4.61 -15.13
N SER A 190 -21.00 -5.86 -14.82
CA SER A 190 -20.94 -6.96 -15.77
C SER A 190 -21.49 -8.18 -15.07
N ASN A 191 -22.48 -8.84 -15.68
CA ASN A 191 -23.01 -10.12 -15.19
C ASN A 191 -21.91 -11.20 -15.14
N HIS A 192 -20.79 -11.03 -15.86
CA HIS A 192 -19.57 -11.83 -15.80
C HIS A 192 -18.33 -10.92 -15.94
N PRO A 193 -17.82 -10.31 -14.86
CA PRO A 193 -16.63 -9.49 -14.96
C PRO A 193 -15.45 -10.42 -15.27
N LYS A 194 -14.82 -10.25 -16.44
CA LYS A 194 -13.52 -10.88 -16.71
C LYS A 194 -12.57 -10.47 -15.60
N GLU A 195 -12.22 -11.42 -14.72
CA GLU A 195 -11.25 -11.19 -13.66
C GLU A 195 -9.94 -10.67 -14.25
N ARG A 196 -9.46 -9.52 -13.74
CA ARG A 196 -8.21 -8.90 -14.18
C ARG A 196 -7.04 -9.86 -13.95
N ALA A 197 -6.14 -9.97 -14.94
CA ALA A 197 -5.01 -10.90 -14.89
C ALA A 197 -4.17 -10.76 -13.61
N LEU A 198 -3.87 -9.52 -13.20
CA LEU A 198 -3.12 -9.27 -11.98
C LEU A 198 -3.88 -9.67 -10.70
N THR A 199 -5.21 -9.48 -10.65
CA THR A 199 -6.00 -9.93 -9.50
C THR A 199 -5.98 -11.46 -9.39
N LYS A 200 -5.92 -12.19 -10.51
CA LYS A 200 -5.76 -13.65 -10.48
C LYS A 200 -4.43 -14.08 -9.84
N ILE A 201 -3.36 -13.33 -10.08
CA ILE A 201 -2.02 -13.61 -9.52
C ILE A 201 -1.98 -13.29 -8.02
N THR A 202 -2.61 -12.19 -7.59
CA THR A 202 -2.56 -11.74 -6.18
C THR A 202 -3.63 -12.37 -5.27
N LYS A 203 -4.67 -12.99 -5.83
CA LYS A 203 -5.80 -13.59 -5.10
C LYS A 203 -5.41 -14.77 -4.21
N PRO A 204 -4.50 -15.69 -4.57
CA PRO A 204 -4.05 -16.76 -3.68
C PRO A 204 -3.40 -16.22 -2.41
N ALA A 205 -2.46 -15.28 -2.55
CA ALA A 205 -1.78 -14.64 -1.43
C ALA A 205 -2.77 -13.88 -0.53
N PHE A 206 -3.72 -13.17 -1.13
CA PHE A 206 -4.76 -12.48 -0.39
C PHE A 206 -5.69 -13.43 0.36
N ASN A 207 -6.16 -14.51 -0.28
CA ASN A 207 -7.05 -15.50 0.33
C ASN A 207 -6.37 -16.25 1.49
N PHE A 208 -5.07 -16.53 1.36
CA PHE A 208 -4.28 -17.10 2.45
C PHE A 208 -4.24 -16.16 3.65
N LEU A 209 -3.98 -14.87 3.45
CA LEU A 209 -4.04 -13.90 4.55
C LEU A 209 -5.46 -13.71 5.08
N TYR A 210 -6.46 -13.78 4.22
CA TYR A 210 -7.86 -13.64 4.64
C TYR A 210 -8.30 -14.80 5.55
N SER A 211 -7.92 -16.04 5.22
CA SER A 211 -8.23 -17.21 6.03
C SER A 211 -7.56 -17.16 7.42
N ILE A 212 -6.40 -16.49 7.54
CA ILE A 212 -5.69 -16.29 8.81
C ILE A 212 -6.31 -15.13 9.62
N VAL A 213 -6.49 -13.96 8.99
CA VAL A 213 -6.85 -12.70 9.67
C VAL A 213 -8.31 -12.68 10.15
N ASP A 214 -9.22 -13.30 9.39
CA ASP A 214 -10.64 -13.37 9.73
C ASP A 214 -11.27 -14.67 9.20
N LYS A 215 -10.85 -15.79 9.81
CA LYS A 215 -11.30 -17.14 9.46
C LYS A 215 -12.83 -17.27 9.42
N LYS A 216 -13.54 -16.64 10.36
CA LYS A 216 -15.01 -16.71 10.45
C LYS A 216 -15.66 -16.05 9.24
N ALA A 217 -15.25 -14.84 8.89
CA ALA A 217 -15.78 -14.16 7.72
C ALA A 217 -15.39 -14.89 6.42
N TRP A 218 -14.15 -15.38 6.32
CA TRP A 218 -13.69 -16.14 5.17
C TRP A 218 -14.51 -17.41 4.95
N MET A 219 -14.72 -18.21 6.00
CA MET A 219 -15.56 -19.42 5.93
C MET A 219 -17.00 -19.10 5.51
N SER A 220 -17.58 -18.02 6.03
CA SER A 220 -18.92 -17.57 5.64
C SER A 220 -19.00 -17.21 4.15
N GLU A 221 -18.00 -16.50 3.63
CA GLU A 221 -17.97 -16.12 2.20
C GLU A 221 -17.76 -17.34 1.29
N VAL A 222 -16.87 -18.27 1.67
CA VAL A 222 -16.68 -19.54 0.95
C VAL A 222 -17.96 -20.36 0.97
N PHE A 223 -18.61 -20.48 2.13
CA PHE A 223 -19.86 -21.22 2.28
C PHE A 223 -20.99 -20.60 1.45
N SER A 224 -21.13 -19.27 1.45
CA SER A 224 -22.10 -18.56 0.63
C SER A 224 -21.87 -18.78 -0.88
N LYS A 225 -20.61 -18.76 -1.33
CA LYS A 225 -20.25 -19.09 -2.72
C LYS A 225 -20.63 -20.53 -3.08
N ASN A 226 -20.38 -21.47 -2.18
CA ASN A 226 -20.74 -22.88 -2.37
C ASN A 226 -22.27 -23.06 -2.42
N ILE A 227 -23.03 -22.37 -1.58
CA ILE A 227 -24.50 -22.37 -1.64
C ILE A 227 -24.99 -21.82 -2.98
N HIS A 228 -24.45 -20.67 -3.42
CA HIS A 228 -24.85 -20.07 -4.69
C HIS A 228 -24.54 -20.98 -5.88
N PHE A 229 -23.36 -21.60 -5.89
CA PHE A 229 -22.99 -22.59 -6.88
C PHE A 229 -23.93 -23.81 -6.87
N MET A 230 -24.24 -24.33 -5.68
CA MET A 230 -25.19 -25.43 -5.54
C MET A 230 -26.58 -25.06 -6.04
N LYS A 231 -27.06 -23.85 -5.70
CA LYS A 231 -28.33 -23.31 -6.19
C LYS A 231 -28.37 -23.23 -7.72
N LEU A 232 -27.33 -22.71 -8.36
CA LEU A 232 -27.22 -22.65 -9.83
C LEU A 232 -27.24 -24.05 -10.45
N THR A 233 -26.52 -25.00 -9.84
CA THR A 233 -26.46 -26.39 -10.30
C THR A 233 -27.83 -27.05 -10.21
N LEU A 234 -28.53 -26.87 -9.09
CA LEU A 234 -29.88 -27.42 -8.87
C LEU A 234 -30.92 -26.80 -9.79
N ILE A 235 -30.91 -25.48 -9.99
CA ILE A 235 -31.81 -24.81 -10.94
C ILE A 235 -31.60 -25.35 -12.35
N LYS A 236 -30.34 -25.50 -12.78
CA LYS A 236 -30.03 -26.07 -14.09
C LYS A 236 -30.38 -27.55 -14.21
N ASP A 237 -30.21 -28.34 -13.15
CA ASP A 237 -30.66 -29.75 -13.16
C ASP A 237 -32.18 -29.87 -13.29
N ALA A 238 -32.93 -29.03 -12.57
CA ALA A 238 -34.39 -28.96 -12.64
C ALA A 238 -34.87 -28.53 -14.02
N GLU A 239 -34.27 -27.48 -14.60
CA GLU A 239 -34.57 -27.01 -15.97
C GLU A 239 -34.34 -28.12 -17.01
N LEU A 240 -33.20 -28.82 -16.93
CA LEU A 240 -32.89 -29.93 -17.84
C LEU A 240 -33.83 -31.12 -17.68
N LYS A 241 -34.41 -31.31 -16.48
CA LYS A 241 -35.39 -32.36 -16.21
C LYS A 241 -36.77 -31.99 -16.78
N GLU A 242 -37.26 -30.81 -16.44
CA GLU A 242 -38.63 -30.39 -16.73
C GLU A 242 -38.82 -29.99 -18.19
N HIS A 243 -37.89 -29.25 -18.78
CA HIS A 243 -38.06 -28.70 -20.13
C HIS A 243 -37.60 -29.66 -21.23
N TYR A 244 -36.67 -30.55 -20.92
CA TYR A 244 -36.03 -31.41 -21.93
C TYR A 244 -36.19 -32.92 -21.68
N GLY A 245 -36.74 -33.32 -20.52
CA GLY A 245 -36.94 -34.73 -20.18
C GLY A 245 -35.67 -35.57 -20.17
N TYR A 246 -34.50 -34.95 -20.01
CA TYR A 246 -33.23 -35.66 -20.15
C TYR A 246 -33.00 -36.70 -19.05
N SER A 247 -32.45 -37.85 -19.45
CA SER A 247 -32.02 -38.88 -18.51
C SER A 247 -30.97 -38.33 -17.52
N PHE A 248 -30.92 -38.89 -16.32
CA PHE A 248 -29.97 -38.47 -15.28
C PHE A 248 -28.53 -38.38 -15.81
N MET A 249 -28.08 -39.40 -16.56
CA MET A 249 -26.74 -39.44 -17.15
C MET A 249 -26.46 -38.27 -18.11
N LYS A 250 -27.45 -37.89 -18.92
CA LYS A 250 -27.32 -36.78 -19.87
C LYS A 250 -27.35 -35.41 -19.18
N ARG A 251 -28.11 -35.27 -18.07
CA ARG A 251 -28.11 -34.06 -17.23
C ARG A 251 -26.79 -33.88 -16.50
N SER A 252 -26.29 -34.95 -15.88
CA SER A 252 -25.00 -34.94 -15.18
C SER A 252 -23.82 -34.61 -16.12
N SER A 253 -23.83 -35.11 -17.36
CA SER A 253 -22.77 -34.79 -18.33
C SER A 253 -22.80 -33.32 -18.79
N ILE A 254 -23.98 -32.74 -18.98
CA ILE A 254 -24.15 -31.31 -19.31
C ILE A 254 -23.69 -30.44 -18.15
N LEU A 255 -24.10 -30.76 -16.92
CA LEU A 255 -23.68 -30.04 -15.71
C LEU A 255 -22.16 -30.15 -15.50
N ALA A 256 -21.57 -31.33 -15.67
CA ALA A 256 -20.13 -31.54 -15.56
C ALA A 256 -19.35 -30.74 -16.61
N ARG A 257 -19.87 -30.62 -17.84
CA ARG A 257 -19.25 -29.80 -18.89
C ARG A 257 -19.40 -28.29 -18.63
N MET A 258 -20.55 -27.87 -18.11
CA MET A 258 -20.85 -26.47 -17.83
C MET A 258 -20.10 -25.94 -16.61
N PHE A 259 -20.03 -26.73 -15.54
CA PHE A 259 -19.45 -26.34 -14.26
C PHE A 259 -18.10 -26.98 -13.96
N GLY A 260 -17.54 -27.82 -14.85
CA GLY A 260 -16.29 -28.56 -14.61
C GLY A 260 -15.09 -27.68 -14.27
N ASN A 261 -15.05 -26.45 -14.79
CA ASN A 261 -13.99 -25.48 -14.48
C ASN A 261 -14.12 -24.85 -13.07
N TYR A 262 -15.27 -24.99 -12.40
CA TYR A 262 -15.53 -24.48 -11.05
C TYR A 262 -15.37 -25.54 -9.96
N ILE A 263 -15.22 -26.82 -10.35
CA ILE A 263 -15.05 -27.97 -9.45
C ILE A 263 -13.56 -28.26 -9.18
N LYS A 264 -12.66 -27.75 -10.02
CA LYS A 264 -11.20 -27.78 -9.83
C LYS A 264 -10.72 -26.60 -8.99
#